data_AF-A0A4P0XKG4-F1
#
_entry.id   AF-A0A4P0XKG4-F1
#
_cell.length_a   1.000
_cell.length_b   1.000
_cell.length_c   1.000
_cell.angle_alpha   90.00
_cell.angle_beta   90.00
_cell.angle_gamma   90.00
#
_symmetry.space_group_name_H-M   'P 1'
#
loop_
_entity.id
_entity.type
_entity.pdbx_description
1 polymer ?
#
loop_
_entity_poly.entity_id
_entity_poly.type
_entity_poly.pdbx_seq_one_letter_code
_entity_poly.pdbx_strand_id
1 'polypeptide(L)' 'MFDLLLRRARLVDDTLTDIAIQDGKIAALGEISAPSRKPLS' A
#
# COMPACT_ATOMS: atom_id res chain seq x y z
N MET A 1 8.27 -8.65 -0.31
CA MET A 1 7.85 -8.21 1.04
C MET A 1 8.08 -6.71 1.09
N PHE A 2 7.05 -5.92 1.36
CA PHE A 2 7.10 -4.46 1.31
C PHE A 2 7.47 -3.87 2.66
N ASP A 3 8.17 -2.74 2.66
CA ASP A 3 8.58 -2.04 3.88
C ASP A 3 7.37 -1.46 4.62
N LEU A 4 6.45 -0.88 3.85
CA LEU A 4 5.17 -0.34 4.33
C LEU A 4 4.05 -0.71 3.35
N LEU A 5 2.89 -1.02 3.89
CA LEU A 5 1.66 -1.23 3.12
C LEU A 5 0.54 -0.41 3.75
N LEU A 6 0.06 0.57 3.00
CA LEU A 6 -1.13 1.35 3.34
C LEU A 6 -2.34 0.63 2.76
N ARG A 7 -3.27 0.21 3.62
CA ARG A 7 -4.49 -0.49 3.22
C ARG A 7 -5.61 0.50 3.00
N ARG A 8 -6.37 0.33 1.91
CA ARG A 8 -7.55 1.15 1.59
C ARG A 8 -7.28 2.67 1.70
N ALA A 9 -6.14 3.11 1.20
CA ALA A 9 -5.83 4.53 1.09
C ALA A 9 -6.81 5.20 0.14
N ARG A 10 -7.33 6.36 0.54
CA ARG A 10 -8.26 7.17 -0.27
C ARG A 10 -7.47 8.08 -1.19
N LEU A 11 -7.67 7.93 -2.50
CA LEU A 11 -7.14 8.83 -3.51
C LEU A 11 -7.99 10.11 -3.63
N VAL A 12 -7.50 11.09 -4.37
CA VAL A 12 -8.18 12.38 -4.57
C VAL A 12 -9.49 12.27 -5.35
N ASP A 13 -9.70 11.16 -6.07
CA ASP A 13 -10.93 10.82 -6.78
C ASP A 13 -11.88 9.94 -5.94
N ASP A 14 -11.65 9.88 -4.63
CA ASP A 14 -12.36 9.04 -3.65
C ASP A 14 -12.21 7.52 -3.81
N THR A 15 -11.42 7.05 -4.78
CA THR A 15 -11.13 5.62 -4.94
C THR A 15 -10.30 5.11 -3.76
N LEU A 16 -10.65 3.91 -3.26
CA LEU A 16 -9.85 3.21 -2.26
C LEU A 16 -8.89 2.24 -2.95
N THR A 17 -7.62 2.27 -2.58
CA THR A 17 -6.59 1.38 -3.12
C THR A 17 -5.55 1.03 -2.06
N ASP A 18 -4.85 -0.09 -2.19
CA ASP A 18 -3.67 -0.33 -1.38
C ASP A 18 -2.44 0.28 -2.06
N ILE A 19 -1.49 0.77 -1.24
CA ILE A 19 -0.23 1.36 -1.70
C ILE A 19 0.93 0.65 -1.00
N ALA A 20 1.75 -0.03 -1.78
CA ALA A 20 2.96 -0.68 -1.28
C ALA A 20 4.19 0.20 -1.51
N ILE A 21 4.99 0.36 -0.45
CA ILE A 21 6.27 1.07 -0.49
C ILE A 21 7.41 0.08 -0.33
N GLN A 22 8.41 0.22 -1.19
CA GLN A 22 9.68 -0.50 -1.11
C GLN A 22 10.82 0.46 -1.41
N ASP A 23 11.86 0.46 -0.57
CA ASP A 23 13.05 1.30 -0.73
C ASP A 23 12.70 2.79 -0.90
N GLY A 24 11.67 3.26 -0.19
CA GLY A 24 11.16 4.63 -0.24
C GLY A 24 10.40 5.02 -1.52
N LYS A 25 10.09 4.05 -2.39
CA LYS A 25 9.34 4.27 -3.65
C LYS A 25 8.03 3.49 -3.66
N ILE A 26 7.06 3.97 -4.46
CA ILE A 26 5.83 3.22 -4.74
C ILE A 26 6.20 1.99 -5.58
N ALA A 27 5.96 0.80 -5.03
CA ALA A 27 6.26 -0.45 -5.69
C ALA A 27 5.03 -1.08 -6.36
N ALA A 28 3.84 -0.87 -5.80
CA ALA A 28 2.58 -1.34 -6.35
C ALA A 28 1.39 -0.51 -5.86
N LEU A 29 0.34 -0.49 -6.68
CA LEU A 29 -0.99 0.08 -6.40
C LEU A 29 -2.06 -0.96 -6.73
N GLY A 30 -3.18 -0.95 -6.03
CA GLY A 30 -4.32 -1.85 -6.27
C GLY A 30 -4.63 -2.71 -5.06
N GLU A 31 -5.32 -3.84 -5.26
CA GLU A 31 -5.57 -4.80 -4.18
C GLU A 31 -4.34 -5.71 -3.99
N ILE A 32 -3.72 -5.65 -2.80
CA ILE A 32 -2.44 -6.32 -2.57
C ILE A 32 -2.60 -7.46 -1.55
N SER A 33 -2.64 -8.72 -1.98
CA SER A 33 -2.75 -9.87 -1.06
C SER A 33 -1.45 -10.25 -0.35
N ALA A 34 -0.34 -9.54 -0.61
CA ALA A 34 0.97 -9.86 -0.07
C ALA A 34 1.19 -9.34 1.37
N PRO A 35 1.99 -10.05 2.18
CA PRO A 35 2.35 -9.62 3.53
C PRO A 35 3.31 -8.42 3.50
N SER A 36 3.10 -7.45 4.39
CA SER A 36 4.01 -6.31 4.62
C SER A 36 4.82 -6.49 5.89
N ARG A 37 6.01 -5.88 5.95
CA ARG A 37 6.85 -5.89 7.17
C ARG A 37 6.16 -5.17 8.32
N LYS A 38 5.40 -4.12 8.00
CA LYS A 38 4.69 -3.29 8.95
C LYS A 38 3.29 -2.98 8.41
N PRO A 39 2.24 -3.68 8.90
CA PRO A 39 0.89 -3.23 8.66
C PRO A 39 0.66 -1.95 9.48
N LEU A 40 0.18 -0.89 8.83
CA LEU A 40 -0.35 0.27 9.53
C LEU A 40 -1.82 -0.05 9.83
N SER A 41 -2.13 -0.29 11.11
CA SER A 41 -3.47 -0.56 11.63
C SER A 41 -4.12 0.70 12.17
#